data_AF-A0A6H1NBA9-F1
#
_entry.id   AF-A0A6H1NBA9-F1
#
_cell.length_a   1.000
_cell.length_b   1.000
_cell.length_c   1.000
_cell.angle_alpha   90.00
_cell.angle_beta   90.00
_cell.angle_gamma   90.00
#
_symmetry.space_group_name_H-M   'P 1'
#
loop_
_entity.id
_entity.type
_entity.pdbx_description
1 polymer ?
#
loop_
_entity_poly.entity_id
_entity_poly.type
_entity_poly.pdbx_seq_one_letter_code
_entity_poly.pdbx_strand_id
1 'polypeptide(L)' 'MEEPQRGIRALHTASTITVYQAYSPEIGLPAVREGRFPAA' A
#
# COMPACT_ATOMS: atom_id res chain seq x y z
N MET A 1 -9.44 0.37 -22.98
CA MET A 1 -8.55 -0.56 -22.24
C MET A 1 -9.29 -1.88 -22.17
N GLU A 2 -8.71 -2.93 -22.74
CA GLU A 2 -9.36 -4.26 -22.79
C GLU A 2 -9.31 -4.90 -21.39
N GLU A 3 -10.43 -5.46 -20.95
CA GLU A 3 -10.51 -5.99 -19.59
C GLU A 3 -9.79 -7.35 -19.47
N PRO A 4 -9.01 -7.57 -18.40
CA PRO A 4 -8.22 -8.79 -18.25
C PRO A 4 -9.13 -10.01 -18.06
N GLN A 5 -8.91 -11.05 -18.88
CA GLN A 5 -9.72 -12.28 -18.92
C GLN A 5 -9.79 -13.04 -17.58
N ARG A 6 -8.84 -12.80 -16.66
CA ARG A 6 -8.72 -13.44 -15.34
C ARG A 6 -8.64 -12.42 -14.20
N GLY A 7 -9.31 -11.28 -14.33
CA GLY A 7 -9.34 -10.27 -13.28
C GLY A 7 -10.14 -10.74 -12.05
N ILE A 8 -9.54 -10.69 -10.86
CA ILE A 8 -10.26 -10.83 -9.60
C ILE A 8 -10.76 -9.44 -9.20
N ARG A 9 -12.08 -9.27 -9.09
CA ARG A 9 -12.72 -8.03 -8.60
C ARG A 9 -13.16 -8.23 -7.15
N ALA A 10 -12.47 -7.59 -6.22
CA ALA A 10 -12.90 -7.55 -4.83
C ALA A 10 -13.93 -6.43 -4.63
N LEU A 11 -15.00 -6.70 -3.87
CA LEU A 11 -15.94 -5.66 -3.45
C LEU A 11 -15.28 -4.83 -2.34
N HIS A 12 -15.33 -3.50 -2.47
CA HIS A 12 -14.93 -2.60 -1.41
C HIS A 12 -16.05 -2.51 -0.37
N THR A 13 -15.80 -2.96 0.86
CA THR A 13 -16.75 -2.98 1.97
C THR A 13 -16.21 -2.14 3.13
N ALA A 14 -17.00 -2.02 4.21
CA ALA A 14 -16.56 -1.38 5.45
C ALA A 14 -15.35 -2.09 6.11
N SER A 15 -15.10 -3.36 5.79
CA SER A 15 -13.95 -4.11 6.30
C SER A 15 -12.76 -4.12 5.32
N THR A 16 -12.85 -3.43 4.17
CA THR A 16 -11.73 -3.32 3.25
C THR A 16 -10.65 -2.42 3.86
N ILE A 17 -9.41 -2.89 3.83
CA ILE A 17 -8.25 -2.10 4.21
C ILE A 17 -7.37 -1.87 2.98
N THR A 18 -6.87 -0.64 2.84
CA THR A 18 -5.80 -0.33 1.90
C THR A 18 -4.47 -0.59 2.59
N VAL A 19 -3.67 -1.50 2.03
CA VAL A 19 -2.32 -1.74 2.51
C VAL A 19 -1.36 -0.98 1.60
N TYR A 20 -0.64 -0.01 2.17
CA TYR A 20 0.51 0.57 1.51
C TYR A 20 1.70 -0.37 1.67
N GLN A 21 2.47 -0.56 0.60
CA GLN A 21 3.69 -1.35 0.67
C GLN A 21 4.61 -0.77 1.74
N ALA A 22 5.08 -1.62 2.65
CA ALA A 22 6.01 -1.20 3.68
C ALA A 22 7.35 -0.82 3.03
N TYR A 23 7.92 0.30 3.46
CA TYR A 23 9.29 0.67 3.12
C TYR A 23 10.26 -0.42 3.60
N SER A 24 11.37 -0.60 2.88
CA SER A 24 12.47 -1.45 3.37
C SER A 24 12.94 -0.96 4.75
N PRO A 25 13.49 -1.83 5.62
CA PRO A 25 13.92 -1.44 6.97
C PRO A 25 14.88 -0.24 6.98
N GLU A 26 15.72 -0.14 5.95
CA GLU A 26 16.68 0.96 5.73
C GLU A 26 16.00 2.33 5.57
N ILE A 27 14.75 2.38 5.11
CA ILE A 27 13.95 3.60 4.95
C ILE A 27 12.95 3.75 6.10
N GLY A 28 12.24 2.67 6.45
CA GLY A 28 11.17 2.70 7.44
C GLY A 28 11.65 3.01 8.86
N LEU A 29 12.78 2.45 9.31
CA LEU A 29 13.27 2.66 10.66
C LEU A 29 13.75 4.09 10.92
N PRO A 30 14.55 4.72 10.04
CA PRO A 30 14.86 6.14 10.17
C PRO A 30 13.62 7.04 10.10
N ALA A 31 12.70 6.79 9.15
CA ALA A 31 11.48 7.57 8.97
C ALA A 31 10.59 7.58 10.23
N VAL A 32 10.43 6.43 10.89
CA VAL A 32 9.69 6.32 12.16
C VAL A 32 10.38 7.10 13.27
N ARG A 33 11.71 7.03 13.39
CA ARG A 33 12.47 7.77 14.41
C ARG A 33 12.36 9.28 14.24
N GLU A 34 12.34 9.74 12.99
CA GLU A 34 12.28 11.16 12.64
C GLU A 34 10.85 11.70 12.48
N GLY A 35 9.84 10.83 12.55
CA GLY A 35 8.43 11.20 12.38
C GLY A 35 8.10 11.70 10.97
N ARG A 36 8.88 11.32 9.96
CA ARG A 36 8.75 11.79 8.57
C ARG A 36 8.94 10.64 7.60
N PHE A 37 7.92 10.40 6.78
CA PHE A 37 7.99 9.44 5.68
C PHE A 37 8.17 10.19 4.34
N PRO A 38 8.86 9.59 3.36
CA PRO A 38 8.90 10.13 2.00
C PRO A 38 7.49 10.19 1.38
N ALA A 39 7.25 11.11 0.46
CA ALA A 39 6.03 11.07 -0.35
C ALA A 39 6.04 9.78 -1.20
N ALA A 40 4.88 9.10 -1.25
CA ALA A 40 4.67 7.88 -2.02
C ALA A 40 4.49 8.16 -3.51
#